data_AF-A0A0Q2RP12-F1
#
_entry.id   AF-A0A0Q2RP12-F1
#
_cell.length_a   1.000
_cell.length_b   1.000
_cell.length_c   1.000
_cell.angle_alpha   90.00
_cell.angle_beta   90.00
_cell.angle_gamma   90.00
#
_symmetry.space_group_name_H-M   'P 1'
#
loop_
_entity.id
_entity.type
_entity.pdbx_description
1 polymer ?
#
loop_
_entity_poly.entity_id
_entity_poly.type
_entity_poly.pdbx_seq_one_letter_code
_entity_poly.pdbx_strand_id
1 'polypeptide(L)'
;MVKMLFAALVAVGSFALAPVPAAHADVCGDVGGRHVSVGGCTDPAARVATASDVEAASQAANGQPPCYTAEGVPYYTPNGDPC
;
A
#
# COMPACT_ATOMS: atom_id res chain seq x y z
N MET A 1 -18.08 -6.70 -45.95
CA MET A 1 -18.41 -7.27 -44.62
C MET A 1 -17.25 -7.23 -43.62
N VAL A 2 -15.99 -7.51 -44.01
CA VAL A 2 -14.80 -7.44 -43.11
C VAL A 2 -14.60 -6.11 -42.37
N LYS A 3 -14.94 -4.97 -43.00
CA LYS A 3 -14.79 -3.62 -42.42
C LYS A 3 -15.65 -3.42 -41.16
N MET A 4 -16.80 -4.08 -41.07
CA MET A 4 -17.74 -3.97 -39.94
C MET A 4 -17.32 -4.83 -38.74
N LEU A 5 -16.55 -5.90 -38.98
CA LEU A 5 -15.99 -6.76 -37.92
C LEU A 5 -14.86 -6.04 -37.15
N PHE A 6 -14.04 -5.25 -37.85
CA PHE A 6 -12.98 -4.46 -37.20
C PHE A 6 -13.53 -3.36 -36.29
N ALA A 7 -14.60 -2.67 -36.70
CA ALA A 7 -15.23 -1.63 -35.88
C ALA A 7 -15.85 -2.19 -34.59
N ALA A 8 -16.45 -3.39 -34.67
CA ALA A 8 -17.03 -4.06 -33.51
C ALA A 8 -15.95 -4.51 -32.50
N LEU A 9 -14.80 -5.02 -32.98
CA LEU A 9 -13.68 -5.44 -32.13
C LEU A 9 -13.06 -4.28 -31.36
N VAL A 10 -12.95 -3.10 -31.97
CA VAL A 10 -12.40 -1.90 -31.32
C VAL A 10 -13.35 -1.35 -30.25
N ALA A 11 -14.67 -1.40 -30.48
CA ALA A 11 -15.66 -0.89 -29.54
C ALA A 11 -15.78 -1.72 -28.25
N VAL A 12 -15.54 -3.05 -28.31
CA VAL A 12 -15.56 -3.92 -27.12
C VAL A 12 -14.24 -3.85 -26.34
N GLY A 13 -13.12 -3.58 -27.01
CA GLY A 13 -11.80 -3.50 -26.37
C GLY A 13 -11.63 -2.31 -25.42
N SER A 14 -12.42 -1.24 -25.57
CA SER A 14 -12.28 -0.02 -24.76
C SER A 14 -12.73 -0.17 -23.30
N PHE A 15 -13.53 -1.19 -22.98
CA PHE A 15 -14.02 -1.39 -21.61
C PHE A 15 -13.06 -2.22 -20.74
N ALA A 16 -12.07 -2.88 -21.34
CA ALA A 16 -11.12 -3.74 -20.63
C ALA A 16 -9.98 -2.95 -19.94
N LEU A 17 -9.89 -1.65 -20.18
CA LEU A 17 -8.84 -0.77 -19.65
C LEU A 17 -9.33 0.19 -18.57
N ALA A 18 -10.59 0.08 -18.15
CA ALA A 18 -11.07 0.85 -17.01
C ALA A 18 -10.33 0.36 -15.75
N PRO A 19 -9.62 1.23 -15.00
CA PRO A 19 -9.07 0.84 -13.71
C PRO A 19 -10.22 0.35 -12.83
N VAL A 20 -10.10 -0.87 -12.32
CA VAL A 20 -11.07 -1.41 -11.37
C VAL A 20 -11.06 -0.47 -10.17
N PRO A 21 -12.21 0.12 -9.76
CA PRO A 21 -12.23 0.92 -8.55
C PRO A 21 -11.83 0.00 -7.39
N ALA A 22 -10.65 0.26 -6.81
CA ALA A 22 -10.22 -0.42 -5.60
C ALA A 22 -11.17 -0.02 -4.47
N ALA A 23 -12.01 -0.94 -4.04
CA ALA A 23 -12.86 -0.75 -2.87
C ALA A 23 -11.98 -0.96 -1.63
N HIS A 24 -11.57 0.14 -1.01
CA HIS A 24 -10.89 0.13 0.28
C HIS A 24 -11.95 -0.05 1.37
N ALA A 25 -11.74 -1.02 2.26
CA ALA A 25 -12.62 -1.30 3.39
C ALA A 25 -11.86 -0.97 4.68
N ASP A 26 -11.91 0.31 5.08
CA ASP A 26 -11.30 0.74 6.32
C ASP A 26 -12.16 0.33 7.52
N VAL A 27 -11.50 -0.12 8.58
CA VAL A 27 -12.13 -0.41 9.88
C VAL A 27 -11.95 0.82 10.76
N CYS A 28 -13.06 1.44 11.15
CA CYS A 28 -13.06 2.60 12.03
C CYS A 28 -13.41 2.21 13.46
N GLY A 29 -12.67 2.79 14.42
CA GLY A 29 -12.91 2.64 15.85
C GLY A 29 -12.81 3.99 16.56
N ASP A 30 -13.64 4.17 17.58
CA ASP A 30 -13.61 5.35 18.45
C ASP A 30 -13.79 4.91 19.91
N VAL A 31 -13.03 5.55 20.80
CA VAL A 31 -13.18 5.43 22.25
C VAL A 31 -13.34 6.82 22.83
N GLY A 32 -14.50 7.04 23.46
CA GLY A 32 -14.86 8.31 24.10
C GLY A 32 -14.94 8.25 25.61
N GLY A 33 -14.56 9.36 26.26
CA GLY A 33 -14.72 9.61 27.69
C GLY A 33 -15.24 11.03 27.96
N ARG A 34 -15.39 11.40 29.25
CA ARG A 34 -15.97 12.70 29.65
C ARG A 34 -15.17 13.91 29.16
N HIS A 35 -13.86 13.77 28.98
CA HIS A 35 -12.97 14.91 28.66
C HIS A 35 -12.21 14.75 27.34
N VAL A 36 -12.11 13.52 26.81
CA VAL A 36 -11.38 13.22 25.56
C VAL A 36 -12.05 12.06 24.85
N SER A 37 -12.13 12.16 23.52
CA SER A 37 -12.37 11.03 22.63
C SER A 37 -11.21 10.90 21.65
N VAL A 38 -10.89 9.66 21.30
CA VAL A 38 -9.89 9.33 20.29
C VAL A 38 -10.49 8.29 19.36
N GLY A 39 -10.44 8.57 18.07
CA GLY A 39 -10.92 7.67 17.03
C GLY A 39 -10.07 7.76 15.78
N GLY A 40 -10.20 6.75 14.92
CA GLY A 40 -9.48 6.64 13.67
C GLY A 40 -9.97 5.46 12.83
N CYS A 41 -9.55 5.45 11.57
CA CYS A 41 -9.79 4.36 10.65
C CYS A 41 -8.45 3.75 10.23
N THR A 42 -8.44 2.43 10.01
CA THR A 42 -7.25 1.72 9.54
C THR A 42 -7.65 0.71 8.47
N ASP A 43 -6.80 0.53 7.46
CA ASP A 43 -6.93 -0.56 6.50
C ASP A 43 -6.37 -1.84 7.14
N PRO A 44 -7.19 -2.88 7.40
CA PRO A 44 -6.72 -4.12 8.02
C PRO A 44 -5.72 -4.90 7.14
N ALA A 45 -5.65 -4.59 5.85
CA ALA A 45 -4.68 -5.17 4.93
C ALA A 45 -3.39 -4.34 4.80
N ALA A 46 -3.34 -3.13 5.37
CA ALA A 46 -2.15 -2.30 5.31
C ALA A 46 -1.00 -2.95 6.09
N ARG A 47 0.16 -2.99 5.44
CA ARG A 47 1.42 -3.43 6.04
C ARG A 47 2.25 -2.20 6.39
N VAL A 48 3.07 -2.31 7.42
CA VAL A 48 4.13 -1.32 7.67
C VAL A 48 4.99 -1.24 6.40
N ALA A 49 5.15 -0.03 5.87
CA ALA A 49 6.01 0.19 4.72
C ALA A 49 7.46 -0.09 5.15
N THR A 50 8.05 -1.13 4.56
CA THR A 50 9.47 -1.44 4.71
C THR A 50 10.20 -1.10 3.41
N ALA A 51 11.49 -0.81 3.49
CA ALA A 51 12.34 -0.70 2.33
C ALA A 51 12.20 -1.94 1.44
N SER A 52 12.32 -1.75 0.13
CA SER A 52 12.43 -2.88 -0.79
C SER A 52 13.69 -3.69 -0.51
N ASP A 53 13.75 -4.96 -0.93
CA ASP A 53 14.91 -5.82 -0.68
C ASP A 53 16.23 -5.21 -1.18
N VAL A 54 16.19 -4.57 -2.35
CA VAL A 54 17.34 -3.90 -2.98
C VAL A 54 17.79 -2.71 -2.15
N GLU A 55 16.84 -1.93 -1.66
CA GLU A 55 17.11 -0.73 -0.88
C GLU A 55 17.59 -1.08 0.53
N ALA A 56 16.97 -2.07 1.19
CA ALA A 56 17.43 -2.63 2.44
C ALA A 56 18.88 -3.15 2.34
N ALA A 57 19.20 -3.87 1.25
CA ALA A 57 20.56 -4.32 0.99
C ALA A 57 21.54 -3.15 0.80
N SER A 58 21.12 -2.09 0.10
CA SER A 58 21.94 -0.88 -0.08
C SER A 58 22.19 -0.16 1.24
N GLN A 59 21.17 0.02 2.07
CA GLN A 59 21.28 0.63 3.39
C GLN A 59 22.22 -0.16 4.30
N ALA A 60 22.06 -1.48 4.33
CA ALA A 60 22.96 -2.37 5.08
C ALA A 60 24.40 -2.29 4.57
N ALA A 61 24.62 -2.25 3.25
CA ALA A 61 25.94 -2.11 2.64
C ALA A 61 26.60 -0.76 2.96
N ASN A 62 25.79 0.29 3.17
CA ASN A 62 26.23 1.61 3.61
C ASN A 62 26.44 1.71 5.13
N GLY A 63 26.24 0.61 5.88
CA GLY A 63 26.45 0.57 7.33
C GLY A 63 25.34 1.20 8.15
N GLN A 64 24.17 1.47 7.56
CA GLN A 64 23.01 1.95 8.30
C GLN A 64 22.49 0.82 9.22
N PRO A 65 22.23 1.08 10.51
CA PRO A 65 21.61 0.08 11.39
C PRO A 65 20.13 -0.13 11.03
N PRO A 66 19.59 -1.36 11.19
CA PRO A 66 18.17 -1.61 10.99
C PRO A 66 17.32 -1.05 12.15
N CYS A 67 16.05 -0.76 11.86
CA CYS A 67 15.01 -0.61 12.86
C CYS A 67 14.57 -1.99 13.38
N TYR A 68 13.83 -2.02 14.49
CA TYR A 68 13.32 -3.26 15.08
C TYR A 68 11.82 -3.19 15.31
N THR A 69 11.10 -4.26 14.97
CA THR A 69 9.69 -4.42 15.37
C THR A 69 9.58 -4.65 16.88
N ALA A 70 8.36 -4.61 17.42
CA ALA A 70 8.11 -4.92 18.82
C ALA A 70 8.54 -6.35 19.20
N GLU A 71 8.55 -7.26 18.23
CA GLU A 71 9.01 -8.65 18.35
C GLU A 71 10.53 -8.80 18.18
N GLY A 72 11.25 -7.70 17.92
CA GLY A 72 12.71 -7.68 17.72
C GLY A 72 13.16 -8.12 16.32
N VAL A 73 12.27 -8.14 15.33
CA VAL A 73 12.63 -8.48 13.94
C VAL A 73 13.27 -7.25 13.26
N PRO A 74 14.47 -7.37 12.65
CA PRO A 74 15.11 -6.24 11.98
C PRO A 74 14.41 -5.91 10.66
N TYR A 75 14.24 -4.62 10.38
CA TYR A 75 13.74 -4.10 9.09
C TYR A 75 14.38 -2.74 8.75
N TYR A 76 14.34 -2.37 7.48
CA TYR A 76 14.71 -1.02 7.03
C TYR A 76 13.46 -0.24 6.61
N THR A 77 13.46 1.06 6.86
CA THR A 77 12.42 1.98 6.42
C THR A 77 12.67 2.40 4.97
N PRO A 78 11.61 2.64 4.18
CA PRO A 78 11.74 3.24 2.86
C PRO A 78 12.48 4.58 2.95
N ASN A 79 13.31 4.89 1.96
CA ASN A 79 14.06 6.14 1.85
C ASN A 79 15.01 6.46 3.02
N GLY A 80 15.24 5.51 3.94
CA GLY A 80 16.03 5.76 5.15
C GLY A 80 15.33 6.68 6.16
N ASP A 81 13.99 6.71 6.15
CA ASP A 81 13.21 7.43 7.15
C ASP A 81 13.59 6.97 8.58
N PRO A 82 13.54 7.84 9.60
CA PRO A 82 13.84 7.43 10.96
C PRO A 82 12.88 6.35 11.47
N CYS A 83 13.39 5.49 12.36
CA CYS A 83 12.54 4.77 13.31
C CYS A 83 11.94 5.80 14.31
#